data_AF-X0X7N2-F1
#
_entry.id   AF-X0X7N2-F1
#
_cell.length_a   1.000
_cell.length_b   1.000
_cell.length_c   1.000
_cell.angle_alpha   90.00
_cell.angle_beta   90.00
_cell.angle_gamma   90.00
#
_symmetry.space_group_name_H-M   'P 1'
#
loop_
_entity.id
_entity.type
_entity.pdbx_description
1 polymer ?
#
loop_
_entity_poly.entity_id
_entity_poly.type
_entity_poly.pdbx_seq_one_letter_code
_entity_poly.pdbx_strand_id
1 'polypeptide(L)'
;PYVPILCISAKFGKGVSDVLSAATGIFEVRKKRVPTALVNSVVGDAVAAHAPPAVAGKKLKILYVTQAETSPPTFVFSVNDTALLHFSYRRYLENELRRNFGFQGTPLRLIFKRRGEK
;
A
#
# COMPACT_ATOMS: atom_id res chain seq x y z
N PRO A 1 -4.53 11.90 -0.59
CA PRO A 1 -5.11 11.71 0.77
C PRO A 1 -6.04 10.48 0.77
N TYR A 2 -5.71 9.44 1.55
CA TYR A 2 -6.47 8.19 1.57
C TYR A 2 -7.56 8.16 2.66
N VAL A 3 -7.59 9.14 3.56
CA VAL A 3 -8.52 9.21 4.69
C VAL A 3 -9.79 9.96 4.27
N PRO A 4 -10.99 9.40 4.48
CA PRO A 4 -12.24 10.11 4.19
C PRO A 4 -12.43 11.29 5.15
N ILE A 5 -12.97 12.40 4.64
CA ILE A 5 -13.30 13.59 5.42
C ILE A 5 -14.82 13.65 5.53
N LEU A 6 -15.33 13.73 6.76
CA LEU A 6 -16.76 13.81 7.06
C LEU A 6 -17.06 15.13 7.78
N CYS A 7 -18.12 15.82 7.35
CA CYS A 7 -18.60 17.04 7.99
C CYS A 7 -19.77 16.70 8.92
N ILE A 8 -19.59 16.90 10.23
CA ILE A 8 -20.58 16.52 11.25
C ILE A 8 -20.91 17.68 12.19
N SER A 9 -22.02 17.57 12.90
CA SER A 9 -22.36 18.43 14.03
C SER A 9 -22.94 17.61 15.18
N ALA A 10 -22.17 17.50 16.27
CA ALA A 10 -22.63 16.82 17.48
C ALA A 10 -23.84 17.54 18.12
N LYS A 11 -23.85 18.88 18.11
CA LYS A 11 -24.92 19.69 18.71
C LYS A 11 -26.28 19.46 18.04
N PHE A 12 -26.29 19.35 16.70
CA PHE A 12 -27.52 19.15 15.93
C PHE A 12 -27.75 17.68 15.55
N GLY A 13 -26.90 16.75 16.00
CA GLY A 13 -26.97 15.32 15.66
C GLY A 13 -26.66 14.98 14.20
N LYS A 14 -26.27 15.96 13.37
CA LYS A 14 -26.05 15.77 11.93
C LYS A 14 -24.77 14.97 11.67
N GLY A 15 -24.90 13.84 10.97
CA GLY A 15 -23.77 13.04 10.49
C GLY A 15 -23.05 12.21 11.57
N VAL A 16 -23.60 12.12 12.79
CA VAL A 16 -23.00 11.33 13.89
C VAL A 16 -23.05 9.82 13.57
N SER A 17 -24.15 9.34 13.00
CA SER A 17 -24.28 7.95 12.52
C SER A 17 -23.24 7.61 11.45
N ASP A 18 -22.98 8.56 10.55
CA ASP A 18 -22.10 8.36 9.39
C ASP A 18 -20.65 8.11 9.80
N VAL A 19 -20.24 8.63 10.97
CA VAL A 19 -18.92 8.36 11.55
C VAL A 19 -18.77 6.87 11.87
N LEU A 20 -19.75 6.26 12.52
CA LEU A 20 -19.71 4.84 12.88
C LEU A 20 -19.80 3.94 11.64
N SER A 21 -20.64 4.31 10.67
CA SER A 21 -20.72 3.61 9.39
C SER A 21 -19.40 3.66 8.64
N ALA A 22 -18.76 4.83 8.55
CA ALA A 22 -17.46 4.99 7.91
C ALA A 22 -16.36 4.23 8.65
N ALA A 23 -16.32 4.30 9.99
CA ALA A 23 -15.33 3.58 10.80
C ALA A 23 -15.43 2.06 10.58
N THR A 24 -16.65 1.51 10.59
CA THR A 24 -16.90 0.09 10.32
C THR A 24 -16.47 -0.31 8.92
N GLY A 25 -16.79 0.51 7.91
CA GLY A 25 -16.36 0.26 6.52
C GLY A 25 -14.83 0.26 6.36
N ILE A 26 -14.15 1.21 7.00
CA ILE A 26 -12.68 1.28 6.99
C ILE A 26 -12.09 0.05 7.69
N PHE A 27 -12.70 -0.42 8.78
CA PHE A 27 -12.24 -1.59 9.52
C PHE A 27 -12.31 -2.87 8.68
N GLU A 28 -13.37 -3.05 7.90
CA GLU A 28 -13.49 -4.19 6.99
C GLU A 28 -12.47 -4.12 5.84
N VAL A 29 -12.31 -2.94 5.23
CA VAL A 29 -11.27 -2.70 4.22
C VAL A 29 -9.87 -2.96 4.77
N ARG A 30 -9.62 -2.58 6.03
CA ARG A 30 -8.35 -2.82 6.70
C ARG A 30 -8.01 -4.30 6.76
N LYS A 31 -8.97 -5.19 7.04
CA LYS A 31 -8.71 -6.63 7.14
C LYS A 31 -8.48 -7.34 5.80
N LYS A 32 -8.67 -6.65 4.68
CA LYS A 32 -8.61 -7.26 3.33
C LYS A 32 -7.27 -7.97 3.10
N ARG A 33 -7.36 -9.25 2.73
CA ARG A 33 -6.24 -10.10 2.33
C ARG A 33 -6.18 -10.19 0.80
N VAL A 34 -5.05 -9.85 0.21
CA VAL A 34 -4.79 -9.96 -1.22
C VAL A 34 -3.92 -11.20 -1.49
N PRO A 35 -4.31 -12.07 -2.43
CA PRO A 35 -3.50 -13.22 -2.84
C PRO A 35 -2.15 -12.80 -3.39
N THR A 36 -1.10 -13.50 -2.99
CA THR A 36 0.27 -13.16 -3.36
C THR A 36 0.50 -13.15 -4.87
N ALA A 37 -0.08 -14.08 -5.62
CA ALA A 37 0.03 -14.12 -7.07
C ALA A 37 -0.48 -12.81 -7.72
N LEU A 38 -1.63 -12.32 -7.26
CA LEU A 38 -2.23 -11.10 -7.78
C LEU A 38 -1.38 -9.86 -7.45
N VAL A 39 -0.83 -9.79 -6.22
CA VAL A 39 0.08 -8.71 -5.82
C VAL A 39 1.33 -8.68 -6.71
N ASN A 40 1.93 -9.84 -6.98
CA ASN A 40 3.12 -9.91 -7.83
C ASN A 40 2.82 -9.52 -9.28
N SER A 41 1.66 -9.91 -9.83
CA SER A 41 1.23 -9.47 -11.16
C SER A 41 1.13 -7.95 -11.23
N VAL A 42 0.35 -7.34 -10.33
CA VAL A 42 0.12 -5.89 -10.32
C VAL A 42 1.42 -5.11 -10.12
N VAL A 43 2.31 -5.57 -9.24
CA VAL A 43 3.61 -4.92 -9.05
C VAL A 43 4.51 -5.10 -10.28
N GLY A 44 4.47 -6.26 -10.92
CA GLY A 44 5.19 -6.51 -12.18
C GLY A 44 4.76 -5.55 -13.28
N ASP A 45 3.45 -5.39 -13.46
CA ASP A 45 2.85 -4.48 -14.44
C ASP A 45 3.23 -3.02 -14.13
N ALA A 46 3.17 -2.62 -12.85
CA ALA A 46 3.57 -1.30 -12.41
C ALA A 46 5.06 -0.99 -12.68
N VAL A 47 5.95 -1.97 -12.48
CA VAL A 47 7.38 -1.84 -12.76
C VAL A 47 7.66 -1.79 -14.26
N ALA A 48 6.89 -2.55 -15.06
CA ALA A 48 7.00 -2.53 -16.51
C ALA A 48 6.54 -1.19 -17.11
N ALA A 49 5.43 -0.64 -16.60
CA ALA A 49 4.90 0.65 -17.03
C ALA A 49 5.80 1.82 -16.64
N HIS A 50 6.40 1.77 -15.45
CA HIS A 50 7.30 2.82 -14.97
C HIS A 50 8.51 2.20 -14.25
N ALA A 51 9.58 2.00 -15.01
CA ALA A 51 10.79 1.38 -14.51
C ALA A 51 11.47 2.24 -13.42
N PRO A 52 12.08 1.62 -12.40
CA PRO A 52 12.79 2.35 -11.37
C PRO A 52 14.04 3.05 -11.96
N PRO A 53 14.34 4.28 -11.52
CA PRO A 53 15.53 4.98 -11.96
C PRO A 53 16.79 4.21 -11.55
N ALA A 54 17.82 4.27 -12.40
CA ALA A 54 19.11 3.70 -12.06
C ALA A 54 19.85 4.66 -11.11
N VAL A 55 20.41 4.11 -10.03
CA VAL A 55 21.28 4.85 -9.11
C VAL A 55 22.68 4.26 -9.25
N ALA A 56 23.65 5.08 -9.64
CA ALA A 56 25.04 4.66 -9.88
C ALA A 56 25.15 3.42 -10.80
N GLY A 57 24.38 3.39 -11.89
CA GLY A 57 24.38 2.28 -12.85
C GLY A 57 23.63 1.01 -12.42
N LYS A 58 23.14 0.94 -11.17
CA LYS A 58 22.35 -0.19 -10.66
C LYS A 58 20.86 0.15 -10.67
N LYS A 59 20.03 -0.80 -11.12
CA LYS A 59 18.57 -0.69 -11.08
C LYS A 59 18.00 -1.47 -9.90
N LEU A 60 16.99 -0.90 -9.25
CA LEU A 60 16.18 -1.61 -8.26
C LEU A 60 15.46 -2.77 -8.96
N LYS A 61 15.60 -3.98 -8.42
CA LYS A 61 14.86 -5.17 -8.88
C LYS A 61 13.97 -5.64 -7.74
N ILE A 62 12.67 -5.66 -8.00
CA ILE A 62 11.68 -6.26 -7.12
C ILE A 62 11.55 -7.72 -7.54
N LEU A 63 11.88 -8.63 -6.64
CA LEU A 63 11.94 -10.07 -6.93
C LEU A 63 10.63 -10.76 -6.56
N TYR A 64 10.04 -10.34 -5.45
CA TYR A 64 8.82 -10.93 -4.92
C TYR A 64 8.14 -9.96 -3.96
N VAL A 65 6.82 -10.00 -3.90
CA VAL A 65 6.03 -9.18 -2.98
C VAL A 65 4.95 -10.03 -2.34
N THR A 66 4.76 -9.89 -1.03
CA THR A 66 3.64 -10.51 -0.31
C THR A 66 2.97 -9.52 0.61
N GLN A 67 1.71 -9.78 0.94
CA GLN A 67 1.12 -9.15 2.12
C GLN A 67 1.50 -9.99 3.36
N ALA A 68 2.24 -9.44 4.31
CA ALA A 68 2.62 -10.14 5.53
C ALA A 68 1.54 -10.05 6.61
N GLU A 69 0.92 -8.87 6.74
CA GLU A 69 -0.10 -8.58 7.76
C GLU A 69 -1.29 -7.91 7.10
N THR A 70 -2.47 -8.07 7.69
CA THR A 70 -3.71 -7.43 7.22
C THR A 70 -4.06 -6.18 8.03
N SER A 71 -3.77 -6.09 9.32
CA SER A 71 -4.20 -4.95 10.15
C SER A 71 -3.03 -4.30 10.90
N PRO A 72 -2.37 -3.27 10.32
CA PRO A 72 -2.64 -2.66 9.01
C PRO A 72 -2.11 -3.52 7.84
N PRO A 73 -2.58 -3.29 6.59
CA PRO A 73 -2.10 -4.02 5.43
C PRO A 73 -0.61 -3.73 5.21
N THR A 74 0.20 -4.75 5.46
CA THR A 74 1.66 -4.67 5.38
C THR A 74 2.11 -5.48 4.18
N PHE A 75 2.71 -4.82 3.20
CA PHE A 75 3.32 -5.46 2.03
C PHE A 75 4.83 -5.50 2.19
N VAL A 76 5.40 -6.69 2.06
CA VAL A 76 6.85 -6.94 2.13
C VAL A 76 7.36 -7.18 0.73
N PHE A 77 8.27 -6.33 0.28
CA PHE A 77 8.96 -6.39 -1.00
C PHE A 77 10.35 -6.98 -0.77
N SER A 78 10.63 -8.11 -1.41
CA SER A 78 11.99 -8.64 -1.52
C SER A 78 12.67 -7.99 -2.71
N VAL A 79 13.74 -7.24 -2.44
CA VAL A 79 14.50 -6.51 -3.46
C VAL A 79 15.96 -6.95 -3.48
N ASN A 80 16.67 -6.59 -4.54
CA ASN A 80 18.11 -6.82 -4.65
C ASN A 80 18.92 -5.94 -3.68
N ASP A 81 18.54 -4.67 -3.54
CA ASP A 81 19.21 -3.68 -2.70
C ASP A 81 18.22 -2.59 -2.29
N THR A 82 18.06 -2.39 -0.98
CA THR A 82 17.13 -1.42 -0.39
C THR A 82 17.64 0.02 -0.53
N ALA A 83 18.96 0.23 -0.65
CA ALA A 83 19.55 1.55 -0.82
C ALA A 83 19.21 2.19 -2.18
N LEU A 84 18.83 1.37 -3.16
CA LEU A 84 18.40 1.84 -4.48
C LEU A 84 16.95 2.36 -4.50
N LEU A 85 16.19 2.16 -3.41
CA LEU A 85 14.80 2.59 -3.34
C LEU A 85 14.70 4.06 -2.91
N HIS A 86 14.36 4.91 -3.86
CA HIS A 86 14.01 6.29 -3.57
C HIS A 86 12.57 6.42 -3.04
N PHE A 87 12.31 7.42 -2.17
CA PHE A 87 10.99 7.63 -1.56
C PHE A 87 9.88 7.87 -2.59
N SER A 88 10.20 8.49 -3.73
CA SER A 88 9.22 8.75 -4.80
C SER A 88 8.74 7.44 -5.42
N TYR A 89 9.65 6.50 -5.67
CA TYR A 89 9.31 5.19 -6.21
C TYR A 89 8.54 4.33 -5.21
N ARG A 90 8.87 4.44 -3.91
CA ARG A 90 8.07 3.85 -2.84
C ARG A 90 6.63 4.37 -2.85
N ARG A 91 6.44 5.69 -2.98
CA ARG A 91 5.10 6.31 -3.09
C ARG A 91 4.36 5.88 -4.35
N TYR A 92 5.07 5.75 -5.47
CA TYR A 92 4.49 5.23 -6.71
C TYR A 92 3.92 3.82 -6.52
N LEU A 93 4.68 2.90 -5.95
CA LEU A 93 4.22 1.54 -5.65
C LEU A 93 3.04 1.53 -4.66
N GLU A 94 3.07 2.40 -3.64
CA GLU A 94 1.92 2.54 -2.73
C GLU A 94 0.65 2.95 -3.48
N ASN A 95 0.76 3.93 -4.37
CA ASN A 95 -0.38 4.40 -5.17
C ASN A 95 -0.89 3.33 -6.12
N GLU A 96 -0.02 2.53 -6.73
CA GLU A 96 -0.45 1.39 -7.56
C GLU A 96 -1.19 0.32 -6.76
N LEU A 97 -0.71 -0.04 -5.57
CA LEU A 97 -1.43 -0.95 -4.69
C LEU A 97 -2.80 -0.38 -4.29
N ARG A 98 -2.89 0.92 -4.01
CA ARG A 98 -4.15 1.58 -3.68
C ARG A 98 -5.13 1.61 -4.84
N ARG A 99 -4.66 1.91 -6.05
CA ARG A 99 -5.48 1.92 -7.28
C ARG A 99 -6.08 0.55 -7.56
N ASN A 100 -5.29 -0.51 -7.43
CA ASN A 100 -5.71 -1.87 -7.79
C ASN A 100 -6.51 -2.57 -6.68
N PHE A 101 -6.20 -2.33 -5.41
CA PHE A 101 -6.78 -3.08 -4.29
C PHE A 101 -7.64 -2.26 -3.33
N GLY A 102 -7.61 -0.93 -3.42
CA GLY A 102 -8.34 -0.02 -2.53
C GLY A 102 -7.52 0.35 -1.29
N PHE A 103 -8.01 0.02 -0.10
CA PHE A 103 -7.45 0.47 1.19
C PHE A 103 -7.73 1.93 1.56
N GLN A 104 -8.87 2.47 1.13
CA GLN A 104 -9.35 3.76 1.60
C GLN A 104 -9.53 3.74 3.14
N GLY A 105 -9.15 4.83 3.78
CA GLY A 105 -9.14 4.99 5.23
C GLY A 105 -8.05 4.22 5.97
N THR A 106 -7.26 3.39 5.30
CA THR A 106 -6.26 2.53 5.93
C THR A 106 -4.83 2.89 5.47
N PRO A 107 -3.86 3.04 6.39
CA PRO A 107 -2.46 3.20 6.03
C PRO A 107 -1.90 1.90 5.46
N LEU A 108 -1.18 1.99 4.33
CA LEU A 108 -0.41 0.88 3.80
C LEU A 108 1.00 0.91 4.36
N ARG A 109 1.48 -0.21 4.91
CA ARG A 109 2.88 -0.35 5.33
C ARG A 109 3.65 -1.07 4.24
N LEU A 110 4.55 -0.37 3.56
CA LEU A 110 5.48 -0.99 2.61
C LEU A 110 6.84 -1.18 3.29
N ILE A 111 7.26 -2.44 3.41
CA ILE A 111 8.56 -2.85 3.94
C ILE A 111 9.38 -3.41 2.79
N PHE A 112 10.62 -2.96 2.65
CA PHE A 112 11.54 -3.44 1.63
C PHE A 112 12.70 -4.13 2.34
N LYS A 113 12.97 -5.39 1.98
CA LYS A 113 14.04 -6.19 2.54
C LYS A 113 14.94 -6.71 1.42
N ARG A 114 16.23 -6.83 1.69
CA ARG A 114 17.12 -7.51 0.76
C ARG A 114 16.82 -9.00 0.76
N ARG A 115 16.90 -9.66 -0.40
CA ARG A 115 16.75 -11.12 -0.48
C ARG A 115 17.78 -11.81 0.44
N GLY A 116 17.29 -12.64 1.37
CA GLY A 116 18.11 -13.37 2.34
C GLY A 116 18.29 -12.69 3.70
N GLU A 117 17.74 -11.49 3.89
CA GLU A 117 17.74 -10.77 5.16
C GLU A 117 16.55 -11.25 6.02
N LYS A 118 16.81 -11.68 7.27
CA LYS A 118 15.77 -12.12 8.23
C LYS A 118 15.04 -10.92 8.82
#